data_AF-A0A8T3AWH4-F1
#
_entry.id   AF-A0A8T3AWH4-F1
#
_cell.length_a   1.000
_cell.length_b   1.000
_cell.length_c   1.000
_cell.angle_alpha   90.00
_cell.angle_beta   90.00
_cell.angle_gamma   90.00
#
_symmetry.space_group_name_H-M   'P 1'
#
loop_
_entity.id
_entity.type
_entity.pdbx_description
1 polymer ?
#
loop_
_entity_poly.entity_id
_entity_poly.type
_entity_poly.pdbx_seq_one_letter_code
_entity_poly.pdbx_strand_id
1 'polypeptide(L)'
;MLMLMRMIGTLRYGRSRNLSRHWKLHKFTVDLPKKHGRGGQSALRFARLRMEKRHNYVRKTAELATQFFINPATSQPNVAGLILAGSADFKTELSQSDMFDPRLQAKIINVVDVSYGGENGFNQAIELSSAILANVKFIQEKKLIGKYFEEISQDTGKYVFG
;
A
#
# COMPACT_ATOMS: atom_id res chain seq x y z
N MET A 1 10.16 2.40 9.76
CA MET A 1 9.00 1.55 10.12
C MET A 1 8.02 1.66 8.98
N LEU A 2 7.88 0.60 8.19
CA LEU A 2 6.96 0.58 7.05
C LEU A 2 5.55 0.35 7.57
N MET A 3 4.60 1.20 7.16
CA MET A 3 3.24 1.14 7.63
C MET A 3 2.33 0.81 6.45
N LEU A 4 1.77 -0.40 6.46
CA LEU A 4 0.85 -0.88 5.44
C LEU A 4 -0.57 -0.45 5.82
N MET A 5 -1.11 0.51 5.08
CA MET A 5 -2.48 0.99 5.29
C MET A 5 -3.47 0.14 4.49
N ARG A 6 -4.46 -0.41 5.19
CA ARG A 6 -5.51 -1.25 4.59
C ARG A 6 -6.74 -0.42 4.26
N MET A 7 -7.09 -0.32 2.97
CA MET A 7 -8.36 0.24 2.54
C MET A 7 -9.45 -0.85 2.55
N ILE A 8 -10.33 -0.85 3.55
CA ILE A 8 -11.55 -1.69 3.51
C ILE A 8 -12.54 -1.03 2.55
N GLY A 9 -12.47 -1.45 1.29
CA GLY A 9 -13.54 -1.24 0.32
C GLY A 9 -14.38 -2.49 0.24
N THR A 10 -15.27 -2.72 1.19
CA THR A 10 -16.30 -3.77 1.05
C THR A 10 -17.66 -3.11 0.89
N LEU A 11 -18.11 -2.99 -0.36
CA LEU A 11 -19.52 -3.06 -0.72
C LEU A 11 -20.01 -4.47 -0.36
N ARG A 12 -20.35 -4.69 0.92
CA ARG A 12 -21.26 -5.77 1.30
C ARG A 12 -22.55 -5.10 1.75
N TYR A 13 -23.57 -5.26 0.90
CA TYR A 13 -24.97 -5.00 1.22
C TYR A 13 -25.28 -5.51 2.63
N GLY A 14 -25.75 -4.63 3.52
CA GLY A 14 -26.27 -5.00 4.83
C GLY A 14 -25.26 -5.07 5.97
N ARG A 15 -24.75 -3.91 6.42
CA ARG A 15 -24.68 -3.53 7.86
C ARG A 15 -24.07 -2.14 7.99
N SER A 16 -24.91 -1.19 8.38
CA SER A 16 -24.48 0.10 8.93
C SER A 16 -23.56 -0.13 10.13
N ARG A 17 -22.26 0.11 9.95
CA ARG A 17 -21.28 0.30 11.03
C ARG A 17 -20.26 1.34 10.59
N ASN A 18 -20.56 2.60 10.90
CA ASN A 18 -19.65 3.73 11.15
C ASN A 18 -18.33 3.72 10.36
N LEU A 19 -18.28 4.58 9.33
CA LEU A 19 -17.06 5.04 8.69
C LEU A 19 -16.09 5.62 9.76
N SER A 20 -14.78 5.43 9.53
CA SER A 20 -13.65 5.95 10.33
C SER A 20 -13.12 5.08 11.47
N ARG A 21 -13.20 3.75 11.38
CA ARG A 21 -12.35 2.87 12.23
C ARG A 21 -10.96 2.72 11.61
N HIS A 22 -10.03 3.57 12.05
CA HIS A 22 -8.60 3.40 11.79
C HIS A 22 -8.08 2.27 12.67
N TRP A 23 -7.75 1.13 12.07
CA TRP A 23 -7.24 -0.01 12.80
C TRP A 23 -5.79 -0.27 12.38
N LYS A 24 -4.91 -0.33 13.38
CA LYS A 24 -3.52 -0.77 13.18
C LYS A 24 -3.55 -2.29 13.14
N LEU A 25 -3.28 -2.83 11.96
CA LEU A 25 -3.22 -4.28 11.69
C LEU A 25 -2.16 -4.98 12.52
N HIS A 26 -0.93 -4.46 12.44
CA HIS A 26 0.22 -5.08 13.05
C HIS A 26 1.36 -4.05 13.15
N LYS A 27 2.07 -4.01 14.27
CA LYS A 27 3.28 -3.22 14.45
C LYS A 27 4.43 -4.17 14.72
N PHE A 28 5.48 -4.06 13.92
CA PHE A 28 6.75 -4.70 14.24
C PHE A 28 7.87 -3.69 14.07
N THR A 29 8.72 -3.61 15.08
CA THR A 29 9.94 -2.81 15.07
C THR A 29 11.09 -3.72 14.66
N VAL A 30 11.98 -3.21 13.81
CA VAL A 30 13.22 -3.90 13.48
C VAL A 30 14.36 -2.95 13.72
N ASP A 31 15.34 -3.43 14.50
CA ASP A 31 16.57 -2.70 14.75
C ASP A 31 17.52 -2.88 13.57
N LEU A 32 17.48 -1.90 12.68
CA LEU A 32 18.43 -1.82 11.58
C LEU A 32 19.77 -1.25 12.08
N PRO A 33 20.89 -1.87 11.69
CA PRO A 33 22.22 -1.35 12.04
C PRO A 33 22.42 0.04 11.43
N LYS A 34 22.75 1.04 12.26
CA LYS A 34 23.01 2.42 11.82
C LYS A 34 24.19 2.50 10.86
N LYS A 35 24.15 3.43 9.91
CA LYS A 35 25.30 3.75 9.02
C LYS A 35 26.47 4.22 9.88
N HIS A 36 27.53 3.43 9.93
CA HIS A 36 28.79 3.80 10.57
C HIS A 36 29.69 4.41 9.49
N GLY A 37 30.15 5.64 9.71
CA GLY A 37 31.08 6.34 8.83
C GLY A 37 32.55 6.14 9.20
N ARG A 38 32.85 5.33 10.24
CA ARG A 38 34.23 5.03 10.63
C ARG A 38 34.77 3.92 9.72
N GLY A 39 35.77 4.25 8.90
CA GLY A 39 36.43 3.34 7.98
C GLY A 39 37.27 2.27 8.70
N GLY A 40 37.56 1.17 8.00
CA GLY A 40 38.38 0.05 8.48
C GLY A 40 38.21 -1.21 7.62
N GLN A 41 39.04 -2.23 7.84
CA GLN A 41 39.00 -3.51 7.10
C GLN A 41 37.63 -4.21 7.21
N SER A 42 36.94 -4.03 8.32
CA SER A 42 35.60 -4.59 8.55
C SER A 42 34.45 -3.73 8.00
N ALA A 43 34.72 -2.54 7.46
CA ALA A 43 33.68 -1.61 7.00
C ALA A 43 32.82 -2.20 5.87
N LEU A 44 33.45 -2.90 4.92
CA LEU A 44 32.76 -3.57 3.80
C LEU A 44 31.82 -4.67 4.31
N ARG A 45 32.29 -5.49 5.26
CA ARG A 45 31.49 -6.54 5.90
C ARG A 45 30.26 -5.95 6.61
N PHE A 46 30.44 -4.86 7.36
CA PHE A 46 29.32 -4.21 8.03
C PHE A 46 28.34 -3.58 7.05
N ALA A 47 28.82 -3.00 5.94
CA ALA A 47 27.95 -2.50 4.87
C ALA A 47 27.09 -3.63 4.27
N ARG A 48 27.69 -4.79 3.96
CA ARG A 48 26.97 -5.96 3.47
C ARG A 48 25.92 -6.46 4.46
N LEU A 49 26.28 -6.57 5.74
CA LEU A 49 25.35 -6.97 6.80
C LEU A 49 24.15 -6.01 6.93
N ARG A 50 24.35 -4.70 6.65
CA ARG A 50 23.22 -3.75 6.58
C ARG A 50 22.31 -4.05 5.40
N MET A 51 22.87 -4.25 4.22
CA MET A 51 22.09 -4.54 3.01
C MET A 51 21.27 -5.81 3.20
N GLU A 52 21.87 -6.86 3.76
CA GLU A 52 21.18 -8.12 4.07
C GLU A 52 20.04 -7.91 5.08
N LYS A 53 20.28 -7.16 6.18
CA LYS A 53 19.21 -6.85 7.14
C LYS A 53 18.09 -5.99 6.55
N ARG A 54 18.42 -5.04 5.66
CA ARG A 54 17.42 -4.25 4.92
C ARG A 54 16.57 -5.14 4.01
N HIS A 55 17.22 -6.01 3.25
CA HIS A 55 16.54 -6.94 2.36
C HIS A 55 15.62 -7.90 3.14
N ASN A 56 16.09 -8.44 4.27
CA ASN A 56 15.28 -9.28 5.15
C ASN A 56 14.08 -8.52 5.75
N TYR A 57 14.24 -7.23 6.06
CA TYR A 57 13.14 -6.38 6.51
C TYR A 57 12.08 -6.22 5.42
N VAL A 58 12.49 -5.89 4.19
CA VAL A 58 11.56 -5.75 3.05
C VAL A 58 10.84 -7.07 2.78
N ARG A 59 11.56 -8.19 2.76
CA ARG A 59 10.97 -9.54 2.58
C ARG A 59 9.93 -9.85 3.63
N LYS A 60 10.26 -9.71 4.92
CA LYS A 60 9.32 -9.96 6.02
C LYS A 60 8.11 -9.04 5.95
N THR A 61 8.29 -7.79 5.51
CA THR A 61 7.18 -6.85 5.32
C THR A 61 6.26 -7.28 4.18
N ALA A 62 6.83 -7.74 3.06
CA ALA A 62 6.09 -8.25 1.92
C ALA A 62 5.29 -9.51 2.28
N GLU A 63 5.89 -10.45 3.01
CA GLU A 63 5.21 -11.66 3.51
C GLU A 63 4.06 -11.34 4.46
N LEU A 64 4.25 -10.40 5.40
CA LEU A 64 3.16 -9.95 6.26
C LEU A 64 2.06 -9.26 5.46
N ALA A 65 2.42 -8.48 4.43
CA ALA A 65 1.44 -7.86 3.55
C ALA A 65 0.59 -8.92 2.85
N THR A 66 1.20 -9.94 2.25
CA THR A 66 0.45 -11.01 1.57
C THR A 66 -0.48 -11.73 2.54
N GLN A 67 -0.01 -12.07 3.74
CA GLN A 67 -0.83 -12.72 4.77
C GLN A 67 -2.05 -11.89 5.19
N PHE A 68 -1.92 -10.56 5.32
CA PHE A 68 -3.02 -9.71 5.77
C PHE A 68 -3.96 -9.24 4.65
N PHE A 69 -3.44 -9.08 3.43
CA PHE A 69 -4.18 -8.50 2.30
C PHE A 69 -4.75 -9.52 1.35
N ILE A 70 -4.21 -10.74 1.30
CA ILE A 70 -4.69 -11.81 0.43
C ILE A 70 -5.52 -12.77 1.26
N ASN A 71 -6.77 -13.00 0.84
CA ASN A 71 -7.59 -14.04 1.45
C ASN A 71 -7.16 -15.40 0.86
N PRO A 72 -6.79 -16.40 1.68
CA PRO A 72 -6.32 -17.70 1.19
C PRO A 72 -7.39 -18.48 0.41
N ALA A 73 -8.68 -18.27 0.72
CA ALA A 73 -9.79 -18.98 0.09
C ALA A 73 -10.15 -18.48 -1.32
N THR A 74 -9.95 -17.18 -1.61
CA THR A 74 -10.36 -16.57 -2.88
C THR A 74 -9.15 -16.13 -3.70
N SER A 75 -7.95 -16.18 -3.13
CA SER A 75 -6.69 -15.71 -3.74
C SER A 75 -6.75 -14.27 -4.28
N GLN A 76 -7.74 -13.49 -3.83
CA GLN A 76 -8.00 -12.13 -4.26
C GLN A 76 -7.61 -11.14 -3.16
N PRO A 77 -7.07 -9.96 -3.53
CA PRO A 77 -6.77 -8.90 -2.58
C PRO A 77 -8.07 -8.37 -1.97
N ASN A 78 -8.13 -8.30 -0.64
CA ASN A 78 -9.30 -7.81 0.11
C ASN A 78 -9.36 -6.27 0.20
N VAL A 79 -8.57 -5.56 -0.62
CA VAL A 79 -8.44 -4.11 -0.58
C VAL A 79 -8.67 -3.50 -1.95
N ALA A 80 -9.40 -2.39 -1.98
CA ALA A 80 -9.63 -1.62 -3.21
C ALA A 80 -8.35 -0.93 -3.68
N GLY A 81 -7.46 -0.56 -2.75
CA GLY A 81 -6.13 -0.08 -3.03
C GLY A 81 -5.26 0.01 -1.77
N LEU A 82 -3.98 0.24 -2.00
CA LEU A 82 -2.92 0.20 -1.01
C LEU A 82 -2.08 1.48 -1.11
N ILE A 83 -1.68 2.02 0.04
CA ILE A 83 -0.79 3.17 0.11
C ILE A 83 0.45 2.76 0.89
N LEU A 84 1.62 3.02 0.33
CA LEU A 84 2.89 2.78 0.98
C LEU A 84 3.34 4.07 1.66
N ALA A 85 3.42 4.05 3.00
CA ALA A 85 3.95 5.15 3.78
C ALA A 85 5.27 4.77 4.43
N GLY A 86 6.28 5.61 4.24
CA GLY A 86 7.61 5.40 4.81
C GLY A 86 8.47 6.65 4.72
N SER A 87 9.55 6.64 5.48
CA SER A 87 10.63 7.62 5.36
C SER A 87 11.77 6.98 4.57
N ALA A 88 12.40 7.75 3.68
CA ALA A 88 13.51 7.33 2.81
C ALA A 88 13.15 6.25 1.77
N ASP A 89 14.18 5.70 1.12
CA ASP A 89 14.10 4.82 -0.05
C ASP A 89 13.54 3.41 0.22
N PHE A 90 13.19 3.07 1.46
CA PHE A 90 12.63 1.75 1.77
C PHE A 90 11.30 1.48 1.07
N LYS A 91 10.50 2.53 0.85
CA LYS A 91 9.21 2.44 0.18
C LYS A 91 9.37 2.18 -1.33
N THR A 92 10.41 2.73 -1.94
CA THR A 92 10.73 2.52 -3.36
C THR A 92 11.36 1.14 -3.57
N GLU A 93 12.28 0.73 -2.69
CA GLU A 93 12.83 -0.64 -2.67
C GLU A 93 11.70 -1.68 -2.59
N LEU A 94 10.70 -1.48 -1.74
CA LEU A 94 9.58 -2.42 -1.61
C LEU A 94 8.65 -2.40 -2.83
N SER A 95 8.39 -1.23 -3.42
CA SER A 95 7.56 -1.10 -4.62
C SER A 95 8.22 -1.65 -5.88
N GLN A 96 9.55 -1.65 -5.94
CA GLN A 96 10.34 -2.14 -7.08
C GLN A 96 10.80 -3.59 -6.90
N SER A 97 10.79 -4.13 -5.67
CA SER A 97 11.24 -5.50 -5.43
C SER A 97 10.25 -6.54 -5.96
N ASP A 98 10.79 -7.54 -6.65
CA ASP A 98 10.03 -8.73 -7.11
C ASP A 98 9.51 -9.61 -5.95
N MET A 99 9.87 -9.28 -4.70
CA MET A 99 9.40 -9.96 -3.50
C MET A 99 7.95 -9.59 -3.14
N PHE A 100 7.43 -8.50 -3.70
CA PHE A 100 6.05 -8.10 -3.46
C PHE A 100 5.12 -8.82 -4.42
N ASP A 101 3.98 -9.31 -3.92
CA ASP A 101 3.02 -10.02 -4.79
C ASP A 101 2.53 -9.06 -5.89
N PRO A 102 2.64 -9.45 -7.18
CA PRO A 102 2.25 -8.59 -8.30
C PRO A 102 0.78 -8.15 -8.22
N ARG A 103 -0.09 -8.94 -7.58
CA ARG A 103 -1.50 -8.60 -7.36
C ARG A 103 -1.67 -7.43 -6.41
N LEU A 104 -0.82 -7.34 -5.39
CA LEU A 104 -0.80 -6.21 -4.47
C LEU A 104 -0.10 -5.01 -5.08
N GLN A 105 0.94 -5.24 -5.89
CA GLN A 105 1.66 -4.19 -6.60
C GLN A 105 0.73 -3.39 -7.53
N ALA A 106 -0.14 -4.09 -8.27
CA ALA A 106 -1.16 -3.47 -9.12
C ALA A 106 -2.22 -2.66 -8.34
N LYS A 107 -2.28 -2.82 -7.01
CA LYS A 107 -3.21 -2.10 -6.12
C LYS A 107 -2.55 -0.92 -5.41
N ILE A 108 -1.26 -0.65 -5.64
CA ILE A 108 -0.60 0.53 -5.07
C ILE A 108 -1.18 1.78 -5.74
N ILE A 109 -1.83 2.63 -4.96
CA ILE A 109 -2.39 3.90 -5.43
C ILE A 109 -1.33 4.98 -5.38
N ASN A 110 -0.59 5.07 -4.26
CA ASN A 110 0.43 6.06 -4.08
C ASN A 110 1.45 5.67 -3.00
N VAL A 111 2.58 6.38 -3.02
CA VAL A 111 3.71 6.21 -2.12
C VAL A 111 3.96 7.54 -1.40
N VAL A 112 3.62 7.61 -0.12
CA VAL A 112 3.69 8.84 0.69
C VAL A 112 4.98 8.86 1.51
N ASP A 113 5.68 10.00 1.46
CA ASP A 113 6.78 10.31 2.39
C ASP A 113 6.23 10.82 3.71
N VAL A 114 6.67 10.20 4.80
CA VAL A 114 6.38 10.68 6.15
C VAL A 114 7.68 11.03 6.86
N SER A 115 7.70 12.19 7.51
CA SER A 115 8.88 12.69 8.23
C SER A 115 9.09 11.96 9.56
N TYR A 116 7.99 11.47 10.15
CA TYR A 116 8.00 10.77 11.43
C TYR A 116 7.53 9.32 11.25
N GLY A 117 8.13 8.40 12.01
CA GLY A 117 7.68 7.02 12.08
C GLY A 117 6.66 6.77 13.19
N GLY A 118 6.06 5.58 13.21
CA GLY A 118 5.13 5.19 14.25
C GLY A 118 3.74 5.80 14.08
N GLU A 119 3.11 6.19 15.18
CA GLU A 119 1.71 6.60 15.18
C GLU A 119 1.50 8.01 14.62
N ASN A 120 2.44 8.92 14.93
CA ASN A 120 2.40 10.28 14.42
C ASN A 120 2.59 10.29 12.90
N GLY A 121 3.50 9.43 12.39
CA GLY A 121 3.66 9.19 10.97
C GLY A 121 2.42 8.59 10.30
N PHE A 122 1.68 7.74 11.01
CA PHE A 122 0.43 7.17 10.51
C PHE A 122 -0.63 8.23 10.28
N ASN A 123 -0.83 9.12 11.25
CA ASN A 123 -1.81 10.20 11.13
C ASN A 123 -1.45 11.14 9.98
N GLN A 124 -0.16 11.49 9.85
CA GLN A 124 0.33 12.29 8.72
C GLN A 124 0.09 11.60 7.37
N ALA A 125 0.35 10.28 7.30
CA ALA A 125 0.09 9.52 6.08
C ALA A 125 -1.41 9.54 5.71
N ILE A 126 -2.32 9.46 6.70
CA ILE A 126 -3.76 9.51 6.48
C ILE A 126 -4.18 10.87 5.93
N GLU A 127 -3.70 11.96 6.52
CA GLU A 127 -4.03 13.32 6.08
C GLU A 127 -3.59 13.55 4.63
N LEU A 128 -2.34 13.23 4.29
CA LEU A 128 -1.83 13.35 2.92
C LEU A 128 -2.56 12.41 1.95
N SER A 129 -2.91 11.21 2.41
CA SER A 129 -3.65 10.23 1.60
C SER A 129 -5.09 10.65 1.34
N SER A 130 -5.72 11.45 2.21
CA SER A 130 -7.13 11.81 2.10
C SER A 130 -7.45 12.52 0.78
N ALA A 131 -6.58 13.44 0.35
CA ALA A 131 -6.72 14.15 -0.91
C ALA A 131 -6.62 13.21 -2.13
N ILE A 132 -5.68 12.26 -2.08
CA ILE A 132 -5.47 11.27 -3.14
C ILE A 132 -6.66 10.30 -3.20
N LEU A 133 -7.18 9.88 -2.05
CA LEU A 133 -8.31 8.98 -1.95
C LEU A 133 -9.61 9.61 -2.50
N ALA A 134 -9.80 10.93 -2.33
CA ALA A 134 -10.89 11.64 -2.97
C ALA A 134 -10.80 11.52 -4.50
N ASN A 135 -9.63 11.76 -5.07
CA ASN A 135 -9.39 11.65 -6.51
C ASN A 135 -9.66 10.25 -7.06
N VAL A 136 -9.34 9.18 -6.31
CA VAL A 136 -9.59 7.80 -6.75
C VAL A 136 -11.09 7.53 -6.92
N LYS A 137 -11.95 8.05 -6.04
CA LYS A 137 -13.41 7.91 -6.19
C LYS A 137 -13.90 8.63 -7.45
N PHE A 138 -13.46 9.86 -7.68
CA PHE A 138 -13.81 10.61 -8.89
C PHE A 138 -13.34 9.90 -10.17
N ILE A 139 -12.14 9.31 -10.17
CA ILE A 139 -11.63 8.55 -11.32
C ILE A 139 -12.49 7.30 -11.57
N GLN A 140 -12.93 6.60 -10.53
CA GLN A 140 -13.81 5.44 -10.66
C GLN A 140 -15.17 5.82 -11.23
N GLU A 141 -15.78 6.90 -10.74
CA GLU A 141 -17.05 7.43 -11.24
C GLU A 141 -16.93 7.87 -12.72
N LYS A 142 -15.90 8.64 -13.05
CA LYS A 142 -15.65 9.06 -14.44
C LYS A 142 -15.42 7.86 -15.36
N LYS A 143 -14.74 6.81 -14.89
CA LYS A 143 -14.51 5.59 -15.66
C LYS A 143 -15.80 4.78 -15.88
N LEU A 144 -16.69 4.74 -14.89
CA LEU A 144 -18.01 4.12 -15.03
C LEU A 144 -18.85 4.86 -16.07
N ILE A 145 -18.91 6.19 -15.98
CA ILE A 145 -19.61 7.04 -16.93
C ILE A 145 -19.00 6.91 -18.33
N GLY A 146 -17.66 6.87 -18.44
CA GLY A 146 -16.97 6.68 -19.72
C GLY A 146 -17.34 5.36 -20.39
N LYS A 147 -17.36 4.25 -19.65
CA LYS A 147 -17.81 2.95 -20.17
C LYS A 147 -19.26 2.98 -20.64
N TYR A 148 -20.12 3.65 -19.90
CA TYR A 148 -21.51 3.83 -20.28
C TYR A 148 -21.64 4.59 -21.61
N PHE A 149 -20.88 5.68 -21.79
CA PHE A 149 -20.85 6.41 -23.07
C PHE A 149 -20.20 5.61 -24.21
N GLU A 150 -19.20 4.78 -23.92
CA GLU A 150 -18.62 3.87 -24.91
C GLU A 150 -19.67 2.86 -25.42
N GLU A 151 -20.47 2.28 -24.52
CA GLU A 151 -21.55 1.36 -24.89
C GLU A 151 -22.65 2.02 -25.72
N ILE A 152 -22.95 3.31 -25.47
CA ILE A 152 -23.82 4.13 -26.33
C ILE A 152 -23.17 4.33 -27.71
N SER A 153 -21.89 4.71 -27.75
CA SER A 153 -21.19 5.01 -29.01
C SER A 153 -21.00 3.79 -29.92
N GLN A 154 -20.94 2.59 -29.35
CA GLN A 154 -20.75 1.33 -30.08
C GLN A 154 -22.08 0.66 -30.48
N ASP A 155 -23.24 1.28 -30.18
CA ASP A 155 -24.59 0.76 -30.48
C ASP A 155 -24.81 -0.71 -30.09
N THR A 156 -24.19 -1.15 -28.99
CA THR A 156 -24.24 -2.55 -28.55
C THR A 156 -25.60 -2.95 -27.94
N GLY A 157 -26.52 -1.99 -27.77
CA GLY A 157 -27.86 -2.19 -27.21
C GLY A 157 -27.90 -2.57 -25.72
N LYS A 158 -26.76 -2.51 -25.02
CA LYS A 158 -26.62 -2.89 -23.60
C LYS A 158 -26.77 -1.72 -22.63
N TYR A 159 -27.37 -0.62 -23.07
CA TYR A 159 -27.59 0.56 -22.25
C TYR A 159 -29.09 0.87 -22.17
N VAL A 160 -29.53 1.35 -21.00
CA VAL A 160 -30.89 1.87 -20.78
C VAL A 160 -30.74 3.25 -20.14
N PHE A 161 -31.48 4.22 -20.64
CA PHE A 161 -31.61 5.56 -20.05
C PHE A 161 -33.08 5.92 -19.97
N GLY A 162 -33.48 6.58 -18.89
CA GLY A 162 -34.86 6.97 -18.58
C GLY A 162 -34.92 7.73 -17.27
#